data_AF-A0A239PKS9-F1
#
_entry.id   AF-A0A239PKS9-F1
#
_cell.length_a   1.000
_cell.length_b   1.000
_cell.length_c   1.000
_cell.angle_alpha   90.00
_cell.angle_beta   90.00
_cell.angle_gamma   90.00
#
_symmetry.space_group_name_H-M   'P 1'
#
loop_
_entity.id
_entity.type
_entity.pdbx_description
1 polymer ?
#
loop_
_entity_poly.entity_id
_entity_poly.type
_entity_poly.pdbx_seq_one_letter_code
_entity_poly.pdbx_strand_id
1 'polypeptide(L)'
;MTSFFAICLAAAQAGSLGDLAAPPPLPNRPEPAIRCACPQDAPEEKIVFTGIVVDAELRVDASGRAVQPRQATVFRLIRADDPALKTPVKVWHPIESERCGLSFDYGRQYTLAARRTEKGALETDQCLLRAAPADE
;
A
#
# COMPACT_ATOMS: atom_id res chain seq x y z
N MET A 1 -85.38 -1.68 -11.86
CA MET A 1 -84.68 -1.46 -13.15
C MET A 1 -83.24 -1.88 -12.94
N THR A 2 -82.95 -3.13 -13.29
CA THR A 2 -82.05 -3.56 -14.38
C THR A 2 -80.57 -3.57 -14.00
N SER A 3 -80.07 -4.81 -13.90
CA SER A 3 -78.70 -5.29 -14.11
C SER A 3 -77.77 -4.35 -14.87
N PHE A 4 -76.48 -4.35 -14.52
CA PHE A 4 -75.44 -4.81 -15.44
C PHE A 4 -74.21 -5.31 -14.67
N PHE A 5 -73.94 -6.60 -14.85
CA PHE A 5 -72.66 -7.27 -14.63
C PHE A 5 -71.69 -6.78 -15.71
N ALA A 6 -70.49 -6.35 -15.36
CA ALA A 6 -69.39 -6.19 -16.31
C ALA A 6 -68.05 -6.48 -15.63
N ILE A 7 -67.58 -7.69 -15.87
CA ILE A 7 -66.22 -8.17 -15.65
C ILE A 7 -65.29 -7.36 -16.57
N CYS A 8 -64.25 -6.73 -16.02
CA CYS A 8 -63.10 -6.31 -16.82
C CYS A 8 -61.84 -7.04 -16.37
N LEU A 9 -61.31 -7.76 -17.36
CA LEU A 9 -60.10 -8.56 -17.43
C LEU A 9 -58.85 -7.88 -16.87
N ALA A 10 -57.95 -8.75 -16.41
CA ALA A 10 -56.58 -8.47 -16.04
C ALA A 10 -55.76 -7.75 -17.12
N ALA A 11 -54.86 -6.88 -16.67
CA ALA A 11 -53.59 -6.61 -17.32
C ALA A 11 -52.50 -6.52 -16.24
N ALA A 12 -51.85 -7.64 -15.97
CA ALA A 12 -50.58 -7.67 -15.27
C ALA A 12 -49.55 -6.98 -16.18
N GLN A 13 -49.30 -5.69 -15.94
CA GLN A 13 -48.15 -5.02 -16.53
C GLN A 13 -46.93 -5.35 -15.67
N ALA A 14 -46.29 -6.46 -16.00
CA ALA A 14 -44.91 -6.71 -15.62
C ALA A 14 -44.06 -5.61 -16.25
N GLY A 15 -43.81 -4.55 -15.48
CA GLY A 15 -42.83 -3.54 -15.82
C GLY A 15 -41.46 -4.20 -15.90
N SER A 16 -41.00 -4.42 -17.13
CA SER A 16 -39.61 -4.70 -17.45
C SER A 16 -38.75 -3.65 -16.73
N LEU A 17 -37.95 -4.10 -15.77
CA LEU A 17 -36.82 -3.34 -15.25
C LEU A 17 -35.90 -3.11 -16.44
N GLY A 18 -36.04 -1.93 -17.06
CA GLY A 18 -35.21 -1.51 -18.17
C GLY A 18 -33.74 -1.68 -17.81
N ASP A 19 -33.03 -2.36 -18.70
CA ASP A 19 -31.59 -2.49 -18.75
C ASP A 19 -30.91 -1.19 -18.33
N LEU A 20 -30.42 -1.14 -17.09
CA LEU A 20 -29.34 -0.24 -16.74
C LEU A 20 -28.10 -0.79 -17.43
N ALA A 21 -27.93 -0.36 -18.69
CA ALA A 21 -26.72 -0.63 -19.45
C ALA A 21 -25.51 -0.31 -18.56
N ALA A 22 -24.67 -1.32 -18.35
CA ALA A 22 -23.43 -1.15 -17.59
C ALA A 22 -22.66 0.04 -18.19
N PRO A 23 -22.09 0.93 -17.35
CA PRO A 23 -21.29 2.03 -17.85
C PRO A 23 -20.20 1.48 -18.78
N PRO A 24 -19.93 2.14 -19.91
CA PRO A 24 -18.93 1.65 -20.86
C PRO A 24 -17.60 1.47 -20.12
N PRO A 25 -16.87 0.37 -20.38
CA PRO A 25 -15.58 0.16 -19.76
C PRO A 25 -14.68 1.35 -20.08
N LEU A 26 -14.06 1.93 -19.05
CA LEU A 26 -13.08 2.99 -19.26
C LEU A 26 -12.00 2.46 -20.21
N PRO A 27 -11.55 3.25 -21.21
CA PRO A 27 -10.45 2.83 -22.05
C PRO A 27 -9.26 2.51 -21.16
N ASN A 28 -8.67 1.32 -21.35
CA ASN A 28 -7.41 0.92 -20.70
C ASN A 28 -6.35 1.97 -21.05
N ARG A 29 -6.21 3.01 -20.22
CA ARG A 29 -5.04 3.88 -20.25
C ARG A 29 -3.90 2.97 -19.80
N PRO A 30 -2.89 2.70 -20.64
CA PRO A 30 -1.71 1.99 -20.17
C PRO A 30 -1.14 2.84 -19.04
N GLU A 31 -1.19 2.34 -17.80
CA GLU A 31 -0.43 2.95 -16.73
C GLU A 31 1.04 2.92 -17.19
N PRO A 32 1.75 4.06 -17.19
CA PRO A 32 3.15 4.03 -17.53
C PRO A 32 3.82 3.08 -16.54
N ALA A 33 4.44 2.02 -17.05
CA ALA A 33 5.13 1.02 -16.26
C ALA A 33 6.42 1.65 -15.72
N ILE A 34 6.28 2.57 -14.76
CA ILE A 34 7.41 3.22 -14.11
C ILE A 34 7.93 2.20 -13.10
N ARG A 35 8.80 1.34 -13.61
CA ARG A 35 9.53 0.37 -12.81
C ARG A 35 10.63 1.14 -12.09
N CYS A 36 10.57 1.15 -10.76
CA CYS A 36 11.71 1.48 -9.90
C CYS A 36 12.99 0.85 -10.49
N ALA A 37 13.99 1.69 -10.77
CA ALA A 37 15.28 1.27 -11.28
C ALA A 37 16.30 1.27 -10.13
N CYS A 38 16.79 0.10 -9.77
CA CYS A 38 17.78 -0.05 -8.73
C CYS A 38 19.19 0.03 -9.32
N PRO A 39 20.09 0.81 -8.71
CA PRO A 39 21.53 0.71 -8.99
C PRO A 39 21.96 -0.75 -8.81
N GLN A 40 22.91 -1.21 -9.64
CA GLN A 40 23.46 -2.56 -9.53
C GLN A 40 24.27 -2.74 -8.26
N ASP A 41 24.82 -1.64 -7.73
CA ASP A 41 25.61 -1.64 -6.51
C ASP A 41 24.68 -1.62 -5.30
N ALA A 42 24.67 -2.72 -4.56
CA ALA A 42 24.08 -2.76 -3.23
C ALA A 42 24.86 -1.84 -2.30
N PRO A 43 24.20 -1.01 -1.47
CA PRO A 43 24.91 -0.26 -0.44
C PRO A 43 25.65 -1.23 0.49
N GLU A 44 26.94 -0.94 0.74
CA GLU A 44 27.86 -1.84 1.46
C GLU A 44 27.42 -2.07 2.91
N GLU A 45 26.86 -1.05 3.56
CA GLU A 45 26.40 -1.12 4.95
C GLU A 45 24.87 -1.20 5.03
N LYS A 46 24.37 -2.37 5.41
CA LYS A 46 22.94 -2.64 5.64
C LYS A 46 22.74 -3.38 6.95
N ILE A 47 21.66 -3.04 7.63
CA ILE A 47 21.15 -3.68 8.84
C ILE A 47 19.96 -4.53 8.42
N VAL A 48 20.00 -5.83 8.69
CA VAL A 48 18.92 -6.77 8.41
C VAL A 48 18.20 -7.14 9.70
N PHE A 49 16.88 -6.93 9.72
CA PHE A 49 16.07 -7.30 10.87
C PHE A 49 14.72 -7.87 10.47
N THR A 50 14.13 -8.71 11.32
CA THR A 50 12.75 -9.17 11.20
C THR A 50 11.91 -8.53 12.30
N GLY A 51 10.73 -8.02 11.94
CA GLY A 51 9.81 -7.43 12.90
C GLY A 51 8.36 -7.49 12.44
N ILE A 52 7.45 -7.18 13.37
CA ILE A 52 6.01 -7.09 13.11
C ILE A 52 5.61 -5.62 13.05
N VAL A 53 4.85 -5.23 12.02
CA VAL A 53 4.32 -3.86 11.90
C VAL A 53 3.34 -3.58 13.04
N VAL A 54 3.61 -2.53 13.81
CA VAL A 54 2.80 -2.12 14.97
C VAL A 54 2.35 -0.66 14.93
N ASP A 55 2.89 0.17 14.04
CA ASP A 55 2.42 1.55 13.86
C ASP A 55 2.97 2.15 12.56
N ALA A 56 2.49 3.35 12.19
CA ALA A 56 3.03 4.16 11.10
C ALA A 56 2.98 5.66 11.43
N GLU A 57 4.01 6.40 11.03
CA GLU A 57 4.10 7.87 11.12
C GLU A 57 4.07 8.47 9.70
N LEU A 58 3.11 9.36 9.47
CA LEU A 58 3.05 10.22 8.30
C LEU A 58 3.46 11.64 8.69
N ARG A 59 4.12 12.34 7.78
CA ARG A 59 4.41 13.76 7.94
C ARG A 59 3.60 14.56 6.95
N VAL A 60 3.08 15.69 7.40
CA VAL A 60 2.49 16.70 6.53
C VAL A 60 3.55 17.72 6.14
N ASP A 61 3.36 18.38 5.00
CA ASP A 61 4.19 19.50 4.59
C ASP A 61 4.02 20.70 5.54
N ALA A 62 4.84 21.74 5.34
CA ALA A 62 4.77 22.95 6.17
C ALA A 62 3.42 23.69 6.07
N SER A 63 2.62 23.42 5.02
CA SER A 63 1.30 23.99 4.87
C SER A 63 0.21 23.22 5.62
N GLY A 64 0.50 21.99 6.07
CA GLY A 64 -0.45 21.08 6.71
C GLY A 64 -1.50 20.52 5.75
N ARG A 65 -1.35 20.71 4.43
CA ARG A 65 -2.38 20.36 3.43
C ARG A 65 -2.06 19.11 2.63
N ALA A 66 -0.79 18.73 2.56
CA ALA A 66 -0.37 17.54 1.82
C ALA A 66 0.51 16.65 2.69
N VAL A 67 0.37 15.33 2.52
CA VAL A 67 1.25 14.33 3.10
C VAL A 67 2.56 14.33 2.32
N GLN A 68 3.69 14.27 3.01
CA GLN A 68 4.99 14.12 2.39
C GLN A 68 5.08 12.75 1.70
N PRO A 69 5.83 12.62 0.58
CA PRO A 69 5.95 11.37 -0.18
C PRO A 69 6.84 10.32 0.52
N ARG A 70 6.87 10.33 1.85
CA ARG A 70 7.68 9.48 2.72
C ARG A 70 6.92 9.22 4.01
N GLN A 71 6.94 7.98 4.47
CA GLN A 71 6.34 7.57 5.74
C GLN A 71 7.34 6.77 6.56
N ALA A 72 7.11 6.67 7.86
CA ALA A 72 7.81 5.75 8.73
C ALA A 72 6.89 4.60 9.12
N THR A 73 7.36 3.36 8.97
CA THR A 73 6.69 2.20 9.53
C THR A 73 7.42 1.77 10.80
N VAL A 74 6.66 1.47 11.85
CA VAL A 74 7.18 1.09 13.16
C VAL A 74 7.02 -0.41 13.35
N PHE A 75 8.10 -1.07 13.74
CA PHE A 75 8.17 -2.51 13.91
C PHE A 75 8.45 -2.87 15.37
N ARG A 76 7.72 -3.86 15.89
CA ARG A 76 8.17 -4.63 17.05
C ARG A 76 9.22 -5.62 16.57
N LEU A 77 10.45 -5.45 17.03
CA LEU A 77 11.61 -6.26 16.65
C LEU A 77 11.47 -7.71 17.14
N ILE A 78 11.77 -8.67 16.27
CA ILE A 78 11.88 -10.10 16.59
C ILE A 78 13.34 -10.52 16.62
N ARG A 79 14.09 -10.22 15.55
CA ARG A 79 15.53 -10.49 15.42
C ARG A 79 16.20 -9.40 14.60
N ALA A 80 17.49 -9.16 14.83
CA ALA A 80 18.34 -8.27 14.05
C ALA A 80 19.76 -8.81 13.99
N ASP A 81 20.48 -8.49 12.91
CA ASP A 81 21.93 -8.66 12.84
C ASP A 81 22.69 -7.61 13.67
N ASP A 82 22.15 -6.39 13.78
CA ASP A 82 22.65 -5.32 14.63
C ASP A 82 22.14 -5.50 16.09
N PRO A 83 23.02 -5.85 17.06
CA PRO A 83 22.63 -6.04 18.45
C PRO A 83 22.23 -4.73 19.15
N ALA A 84 22.61 -3.57 18.61
CA ALA A 84 22.22 -2.26 19.14
C ALA A 84 20.77 -1.89 18.78
N LEU A 85 20.16 -2.57 17.80
CA LEU A 85 18.79 -2.32 17.40
C LEU A 85 17.80 -2.80 18.49
N LYS A 86 16.87 -1.92 18.90
CA LYS A 86 15.89 -2.19 19.97
C LYS A 86 14.47 -1.86 19.51
N THR A 87 13.48 -2.54 20.09
CA THR A 87 12.05 -2.21 19.93
C THR A 87 11.71 -0.88 20.61
N PRO A 88 10.83 -0.05 20.01
CA PRO A 88 10.30 -0.17 18.65
C PRO A 88 11.29 0.34 17.59
N VAL A 89 11.32 -0.31 16.43
CA VAL A 89 12.19 0.08 15.31
C VAL A 89 11.40 0.92 14.32
N LYS A 90 11.77 2.19 14.17
CA LYS A 90 11.13 3.11 13.21
C LYS A 90 11.96 3.17 11.93
N VAL A 91 11.36 2.82 10.80
CA VAL A 91 12.03 2.82 9.48
C VAL A 91 11.27 3.69 8.51
N TRP A 92 11.97 4.66 7.94
CA TRP A 92 11.42 5.54 6.92
C TRP A 92 11.54 4.95 5.52
N HIS A 93 10.55 5.17 4.66
CA HIS A 93 10.58 4.73 3.28
C HIS A 93 9.70 5.61 2.38
N PRO A 94 10.00 5.69 1.07
CA PRO A 94 9.09 6.28 0.10
C PRO A 94 7.78 5.48 0.00
N ILE A 95 6.72 6.17 -0.40
CA ILE A 95 5.39 5.57 -0.63
C ILE A 95 5.15 5.36 -2.13
N GLU A 96 5.67 6.28 -2.95
CA GLU A 96 5.49 6.27 -4.40
C GLU A 96 6.31 5.16 -5.08
N SER A 97 5.66 4.35 -5.93
CA SER A 97 6.30 3.26 -6.67
C SER A 97 7.46 3.74 -7.56
N GLU A 98 7.34 4.93 -8.15
CA GLU A 98 8.38 5.56 -8.97
C GLU A 98 9.68 5.84 -8.20
N ARG A 99 9.57 5.99 -6.88
CA ARG A 99 10.70 6.22 -5.97
C ARG A 99 11.10 4.97 -5.21
N CYS A 100 10.80 3.79 -5.76
CA CYS A 100 11.09 2.52 -5.10
C CYS A 100 10.38 2.37 -3.76
N GLY A 101 9.17 2.94 -3.68
CA GLY A 101 8.31 2.92 -2.50
C GLY A 101 7.93 1.52 -2.03
N LEU A 102 7.64 1.43 -0.74
CA LEU A 102 7.23 0.22 -0.06
C LEU A 102 5.91 0.45 0.66
N SER A 103 5.16 -0.64 0.84
CA SER A 103 3.95 -0.67 1.67
C SER A 103 4.04 -1.86 2.62
N PHE A 104 3.54 -1.67 3.83
CA PHE A 104 3.57 -2.67 4.89
C PHE A 104 2.19 -2.80 5.52
N ASP A 105 1.74 -4.03 5.67
CA ASP A 105 0.45 -4.35 6.24
C ASP A 105 0.58 -4.46 7.76
N TYR A 106 -0.35 -3.83 8.48
CA TYR A 106 -0.36 -3.83 9.94
C TYR A 106 -0.48 -5.25 10.52
N GLY A 107 0.29 -5.55 11.58
CA GLY A 107 0.30 -6.86 12.21
C GLY A 107 1.04 -7.96 11.44
N ARG A 108 1.58 -7.66 10.25
CA ARG A 108 2.35 -8.62 9.45
C ARG A 108 3.83 -8.57 9.79
N GLN A 109 4.49 -9.72 9.66
CA GLN A 109 5.92 -9.88 9.87
C GLN A 109 6.67 -9.67 8.55
N TYR A 110 7.78 -8.93 8.60
CA TYR A 110 8.68 -8.69 7.47
C TYR A 110 10.13 -8.84 7.90
N THR A 111 10.98 -9.36 7.01
CA THR A 111 12.44 -9.18 7.06
C THR A 111 12.80 -7.99 6.20
N LEU A 112 13.54 -7.03 6.75
CA LEU A 112 13.90 -5.78 6.12
C LEU A 112 15.42 -5.61 6.11
N ALA A 113 15.94 -5.09 5.01
CA ALA A 113 17.22 -4.41 4.97
C ALA A 113 16.98 -2.90 5.07
N ALA A 114 17.65 -2.27 6.02
CA ALA A 114 17.63 -0.83 6.23
C ALA A 114 19.06 -0.30 6.30
N ARG A 115 19.24 1.00 6.01
CA ARG A 115 20.49 1.71 6.26
C ARG A 115 20.28 2.81 7.27
N ARG A 116 21.35 3.18 7.98
CA ARG A 116 21.35 4.31 8.89
C ARG A 116 21.69 5.58 8.12
N THR A 117 20.87 6.60 8.24
CA THR A 117 21.17 7.94 7.74
C THR A 117 22.23 8.61 8.61
N GLU A 118 22.85 9.68 8.10
CA GLU A 118 23.81 10.50 8.87
C GLU A 118 23.22 11.03 10.18
N LYS A 119 21.90 11.22 10.24
CA LYS A 119 21.16 11.68 11.43
C LYS A 119 20.73 10.54 12.37
N GLY A 120 21.20 9.31 12.11
CA GLY A 120 20.94 8.13 12.93
C GLY A 120 19.60 7.43 12.69
N ALA A 121 18.69 8.02 11.88
CA ALA A 121 17.41 7.40 11.53
C ALA A 121 17.60 6.25 10.54
N LEU A 122 16.74 5.23 10.61
CA LEU A 122 16.74 4.13 9.66
C LEU A 122 15.87 4.42 8.45
N GLU A 123 16.33 3.98 7.28
CA GLU A 123 15.54 4.03 6.06
C GLU A 123 15.67 2.77 5.21
N THR A 124 14.62 2.48 4.45
CA THR A 124 14.53 1.33 3.53
C THR A 124 13.81 1.74 2.25
N ASP A 125 14.04 0.98 1.18
CA ASP A 125 13.39 1.12 -0.12
C ASP A 125 13.42 -0.24 -0.85
N GLN A 126 12.71 -0.35 -1.97
CA GLN A 126 12.62 -1.57 -2.74
C GLN A 126 13.98 -2.09 -3.24
N CYS A 127 14.98 -1.21 -3.41
CA CYS A 127 16.31 -1.58 -3.87
C CYS A 127 17.14 -2.19 -2.73
N LEU A 128 17.07 -1.60 -1.55
CA LEU A 128 17.66 -2.15 -0.33
C LEU A 128 17.13 -3.55 -0.03
N LEU A 129 15.82 -3.77 -0.16
CA LEU A 129 15.23 -5.10 0.05
C LEU A 129 15.69 -6.13 -0.97
N ARG A 130 15.89 -5.75 -2.24
CA ARG A 130 16.42 -6.66 -3.27
C ARG A 130 17.88 -7.01 -3.05
N ALA A 131 18.64 -6.07 -2.50
CA ALA A 131 20.04 -6.26 -2.15
C ALA A 131 20.21 -7.10 -0.88
N ALA A 132 19.16 -7.35 -0.10
CA ALA A 132 19.22 -8.22 1.06
C ALA A 132 19.42 -9.68 0.61
N PRO A 133 20.29 -10.45 1.28
CA PRO A 133 20.35 -11.89 1.03
C PRO A 133 18.96 -12.48 1.34
N ALA A 134 18.45 -13.32 0.43
CA ALA A 134 17.29 -14.14 0.76
C ALA A 134 17.71 -15.05 1.93
N ASP A 135 16.93 -15.08 3.01
CA ASP A 135 17.10 -16.10 4.06
C ASP A 135 17.03 -17.48 3.36
N GLU A 136 18.15 -18.22 3.30
CA GLU A 136 18.23 -19.63 2.84
C GLU A 136 17.65 -20.59 3.89
#